data_AF-A0A975MVD8-F1
#
_entry.id   AF-A0A975MVD8-F1
#
_cell.length_a   1.000
_cell.length_b   1.000
_cell.length_c   1.000
_cell.angle_alpha   90.00
_cell.angle_beta   90.00
_cell.angle_gamma   90.00
#
_symmetry.space_group_name_H-M   'P 1'
#
loop_
_entity.id
_entity.type
_entity.pdbx_description
1 polymer ?
#
loop_
_entity_poly.entity_id
_entity_poly.type
_entity_poly.pdbx_seq_one_letter_code
_entity_poly.pdbx_strand_id
1 'polypeptide(L)'
;MSEYTPPIRRKNHGKGHSYVDAHGLKVPGVTTILSDGVPKPALINWAAKTTAEYAIDHWDELGEMSLSTRLAKLNGARFADRDAAARRGTEVHGLAERLVAGEEVEVPDALAGHVEAYVDFLDRFDVEPVLVEFVAVSHSFGWAGTGDLIADFPTLGKRLLCDIKTTRSGVFGETAWQLAGYRYADAYVDSDGHEQPMIEVDGCAVIHVRADGADLYPMTAGPDQLREFRYIREVSRACARSRDYVGEVILPPALQQAG
;
A
#
# COMPACT_ATOMS: atom_id res chain seq x y z
N MET A 1 20.92 6.75 11.72
CA MET A 1 20.27 7.98 11.22
C MET A 1 20.06 7.79 9.73
N SER A 2 18.89 8.19 9.21
CA SER A 2 18.61 8.05 7.78
C SER A 2 19.42 9.04 6.94
N GLU A 3 19.42 8.83 5.62
CA GLU A 3 20.07 9.72 4.65
C GLU A 3 19.22 10.95 4.27
N TYR A 4 17.97 11.03 4.76
CA TYR A 4 17.00 12.06 4.39
C TYR A 4 17.04 13.23 5.36
N THR A 5 16.83 14.43 4.84
CA THR A 5 16.83 15.67 5.64
C THR A 5 15.41 16.12 5.97
N PRO A 6 15.04 16.22 7.27
CA PRO A 6 13.74 16.77 7.66
C PRO A 6 13.55 18.21 7.17
N PRO A 7 12.30 18.65 6.89
CA PRO A 7 11.07 17.85 6.96
C PRO A 7 10.86 16.90 5.78
N ILE A 8 10.07 15.85 6.00
CA ILE A 8 9.54 15.00 4.92
C ILE A 8 8.11 15.46 4.60
N ARG A 9 7.78 15.56 3.31
CA ARG A 9 6.48 16.05 2.84
C ARG A 9 5.90 15.12 1.78
N ARG A 10 4.57 14.91 1.86
CA ARG A 10 3.79 14.30 0.77
C ARG A 10 3.61 15.33 -0.34
N LYS A 11 3.93 14.95 -1.57
CA LYS A 11 3.70 15.71 -2.80
C LYS A 11 2.74 14.92 -3.68
N ASN A 12 1.54 15.45 -3.86
CA ASN A 12 0.53 14.86 -4.74
C ASN A 12 0.85 15.19 -6.21
N HIS A 13 0.63 14.23 -7.11
CA HIS A 13 0.83 14.38 -8.56
C HIS A 13 -0.23 13.55 -9.32
N GLY A 14 -1.11 14.23 -10.07
CA GLY A 14 -2.18 13.55 -10.80
C GLY A 14 -2.99 12.59 -9.91
N LYS A 15 -2.97 11.29 -10.23
CA LYS A 15 -3.64 10.22 -9.45
C LYS A 15 -2.76 9.58 -8.36
N GLY A 16 -1.57 10.09 -8.11
CA GLY A 16 -0.60 9.50 -7.18
C GLY A 16 0.02 10.52 -6.23
N HIS A 17 0.95 10.04 -5.42
CA HIS A 17 1.74 10.88 -4.53
C HIS A 17 3.16 10.32 -4.37
N SER A 18 4.06 11.14 -3.84
CA SER A 18 5.42 10.78 -3.49
C SER A 18 5.81 11.49 -2.21
N TYR A 19 6.74 10.92 -1.46
CA TYR A 19 7.34 11.58 -0.30
C TYR A 19 8.70 12.14 -0.69
N VAL A 20 8.99 13.37 -0.29
CA VAL A 20 10.26 14.05 -0.54
C VAL A 20 10.76 14.71 0.74
N ASP A 21 12.07 14.74 0.90
CA ASP A 21 12.74 15.42 2.00
C ASP A 21 12.94 16.92 1.70
N ALA A 22 13.58 17.66 2.60
CA ALA A 22 13.82 19.10 2.47
C ALA A 22 14.65 19.49 1.24
N HIS A 23 15.42 18.56 0.69
CA HIS A 23 16.26 18.75 -0.50
C HIS A 23 15.63 18.19 -1.77
N GLY A 24 14.40 17.68 -1.67
CA GLY A 24 13.69 17.07 -2.79
C GLY A 24 14.10 15.63 -3.09
N LEU A 25 14.90 14.99 -2.22
CA LEU A 25 15.25 13.59 -2.36
C LEU A 25 14.02 12.73 -2.06
N LYS A 26 13.75 11.76 -2.94
CA LYS A 26 12.59 10.88 -2.80
C LYS A 26 12.77 9.94 -1.61
N VAL A 27 11.82 9.99 -0.68
CA VAL A 27 11.72 9.09 0.47
C VAL A 27 10.81 7.91 0.07
N PRO A 28 11.21 6.66 0.35
CA PRO A 28 10.38 5.51 0.02
C PRO A 28 9.13 5.46 0.91
N GLY A 29 7.99 5.13 0.28
CA GLY A 29 6.74 4.84 0.97
C GLY A 29 6.81 3.50 1.73
N VAL A 30 6.10 3.37 2.85
CA VAL A 30 5.95 2.09 3.57
C VAL A 30 5.45 0.99 2.61
N THR A 31 4.42 1.27 1.82
CA THR A 31 3.88 0.32 0.83
C THR A 31 4.83 0.05 -0.33
N THR A 32 5.66 1.03 -0.71
CA THR A 32 6.74 0.85 -1.70
C THR A 32 7.81 -0.12 -1.18
N ILE A 33 8.25 0.07 0.07
CA ILE A 33 9.21 -0.82 0.73
C ILE A 33 8.69 -2.26 0.73
N LEU A 34 7.43 -2.46 1.12
CA LEU A 34 6.83 -3.80 1.12
C LEU A 34 6.71 -4.39 -0.29
N SER A 35 6.32 -3.58 -1.27
CA SER A 35 6.15 -4.04 -2.65
C SER A 35 7.48 -4.47 -3.29
N ASP A 36 8.56 -3.77 -2.96
CA ASP A 36 9.88 -4.02 -3.53
C ASP A 36 10.70 -5.07 -2.75
N GLY A 37 10.44 -5.21 -1.44
CA GLY A 37 11.22 -6.06 -0.55
C GLY A 37 10.58 -7.41 -0.22
N VAL A 38 9.26 -7.57 -0.36
CA VAL A 38 8.55 -8.83 -0.04
C VAL A 38 8.30 -9.63 -1.31
N PRO A 39 8.78 -10.88 -1.41
CA PRO A 39 8.48 -11.74 -2.56
C PRO A 39 7.00 -12.12 -2.57
N LYS A 40 6.36 -12.01 -3.75
CA LYS A 40 4.93 -12.32 -3.93
C LYS A 40 4.71 -13.50 -4.90
N PRO A 41 5.20 -14.72 -4.59
CA PRO A 41 5.15 -15.86 -5.51
C PRO A 41 3.71 -16.26 -5.89
N ALA A 42 2.75 -16.09 -4.98
CA ALA A 42 1.35 -16.35 -5.26
C ALA A 42 0.78 -15.49 -6.41
N LEU A 43 1.25 -14.24 -6.54
CA LEU A 43 0.82 -13.35 -7.63
C LEU A 43 1.33 -13.81 -9.00
N ILE A 44 2.47 -14.51 -9.05
CA ILE A 44 3.00 -15.08 -10.30
C ILE A 44 2.08 -16.19 -10.79
N ASN A 45 1.71 -17.11 -9.91
CA ASN A 45 0.80 -18.22 -10.23
C ASN A 45 -0.59 -17.70 -10.59
N TRP A 46 -1.12 -16.74 -9.82
CA TRP A 46 -2.39 -16.10 -10.11
C TRP A 46 -2.39 -15.39 -11.48
N ALA A 47 -1.32 -14.66 -11.82
CA ALA A 47 -1.19 -13.96 -13.09
C ALA A 47 -1.17 -14.93 -14.28
N ALA A 48 -0.45 -16.05 -14.15
CA ALA A 48 -0.40 -17.10 -15.17
C ALA A 48 -1.78 -17.75 -15.34
N LYS A 49 -2.42 -18.13 -14.23
CA LYS A 49 -3.75 -18.75 -14.22
C LYS A 49 -4.82 -17.83 -14.85
N THR A 50 -4.89 -16.57 -14.42
CA THR A 50 -5.88 -15.59 -14.94
C THR A 50 -5.73 -15.39 -16.44
N THR A 51 -4.48 -15.37 -16.94
CA THR A 51 -4.22 -15.25 -18.38
C THR A 51 -4.66 -16.50 -19.15
N ALA A 52 -4.43 -17.68 -18.58
CA ALA A 52 -4.83 -18.95 -19.18
C ALA A 52 -6.36 -19.13 -19.19
N GLU A 53 -7.05 -18.79 -18.10
CA GLU A 53 -8.51 -18.82 -18.02
C GLU A 53 -9.14 -17.88 -19.05
N TYR A 54 -8.65 -16.64 -19.15
CA TYR A 54 -9.09 -15.70 -20.19
C TYR A 54 -8.92 -16.29 -21.61
N ALA A 55 -7.80 -16.98 -21.86
CA ALA A 55 -7.57 -17.59 -23.17
C ALA A 55 -8.61 -18.69 -23.49
N ILE A 56 -8.96 -19.50 -22.50
CA ILE A 56 -9.95 -20.57 -22.63
C ILE A 56 -11.35 -19.99 -22.86
N ASP A 57 -11.74 -18.99 -22.06
CA ASP A 57 -13.08 -18.40 -22.10
C ASP A 57 -13.35 -17.59 -23.38
N HIS A 58 -12.29 -17.07 -24.02
CA HIS A 58 -12.37 -16.21 -25.20
C HIS A 58 -11.70 -16.83 -26.44
N TRP A 59 -11.55 -18.15 -26.50
CA TRP A 59 -10.71 -18.81 -27.51
C TRP A 59 -11.10 -18.48 -28.96
N ASP A 60 -12.40 -18.49 -29.27
CA ASP A 60 -12.89 -18.22 -30.63
C ASP A 60 -12.62 -16.76 -31.05
N GLU A 61 -12.94 -15.79 -30.18
CA GLU A 61 -12.68 -14.37 -30.40
C GLU A 61 -11.18 -14.11 -30.60
N LEU A 62 -10.34 -14.72 -29.76
CA LEU A 62 -8.89 -14.62 -29.88
C LEU A 62 -8.38 -15.22 -31.19
N GLY A 63 -9.00 -16.32 -31.63
CA GLY A 63 -8.70 -17.02 -32.88
C GLY A 63 -8.80 -16.13 -34.13
N GLU A 64 -9.76 -15.22 -34.13
CA GLU A 64 -10.01 -14.28 -35.24
C GLU A 64 -9.07 -13.05 -35.23
N MET A 65 -8.41 -12.77 -34.10
CA MET A 65 -7.50 -11.62 -33.96
C MET A 65 -6.13 -11.85 -34.63
N SER A 66 -5.51 -10.73 -35.04
CA SER A 66 -4.08 -10.72 -35.43
C SER A 66 -3.18 -11.13 -34.26
N LEU A 67 -2.00 -11.68 -34.56
CA LEU A 67 -1.06 -12.16 -33.53
C LEU A 67 -0.65 -11.08 -32.52
N SER A 68 -0.42 -9.85 -32.98
CA SER A 68 -0.04 -8.73 -32.11
C SER A 68 -1.19 -8.32 -31.19
N THR A 69 -2.41 -8.22 -31.72
CA THR A 69 -3.61 -7.90 -30.94
C THR A 69 -3.92 -8.99 -29.91
N ARG A 70 -3.82 -10.26 -30.31
CA ARG A 70 -4.03 -11.42 -29.44
C ARG A 70 -3.05 -11.42 -28.27
N LEU A 71 -1.76 -11.23 -28.56
CA LEU A 71 -0.72 -11.17 -27.52
C LEU A 71 -0.97 -10.00 -26.54
N ALA A 72 -1.32 -8.82 -27.07
CA ALA A 72 -1.61 -7.66 -26.24
C ALA A 72 -2.83 -7.90 -25.32
N LYS A 73 -3.90 -8.51 -25.84
CA LYS A 73 -5.09 -8.88 -25.06
C LYS A 73 -4.77 -9.88 -23.95
N LEU A 74 -4.08 -10.97 -24.28
CA LEU A 74 -3.69 -11.98 -23.29
C LEU A 74 -2.79 -11.42 -22.19
N ASN A 75 -1.76 -10.64 -22.56
CA ASN A 75 -0.89 -10.00 -21.58
C ASN A 75 -1.65 -8.97 -20.71
N GLY A 76 -2.66 -8.31 -21.29
CA GLY A 76 -3.54 -7.35 -20.63
C GLY A 76 -4.55 -7.96 -19.65
N ALA A 77 -5.01 -9.19 -19.90
CA ALA A 77 -6.14 -9.80 -19.20
C ALA A 77 -5.99 -9.82 -17.67
N ARG A 78 -4.84 -10.27 -17.18
CA ARG A 78 -4.52 -10.28 -15.74
C ARG A 78 -4.55 -8.90 -15.09
N PHE A 79 -4.31 -7.83 -15.84
CA PHE A 79 -4.30 -6.47 -15.29
C PHE A 79 -5.72 -5.92 -15.16
N ALA A 80 -6.66 -6.32 -16.01
CA ALA A 80 -8.03 -5.84 -15.96
C ALA A 80 -8.74 -6.19 -14.63
N ASP A 81 -8.64 -7.43 -14.16
CA ASP A 81 -9.23 -7.87 -12.89
C ASP A 81 -8.56 -7.18 -11.69
N ARG A 82 -7.21 -7.12 -11.69
CA ARG A 82 -6.45 -6.41 -10.66
C ARG A 82 -6.83 -4.94 -10.59
N ASP A 83 -6.86 -4.26 -11.72
CA ASP A 83 -7.08 -2.82 -11.78
C ASP A 83 -8.53 -2.48 -11.41
N ALA A 84 -9.50 -3.34 -11.74
CA ALA A 84 -10.87 -3.19 -11.28
C ALA A 84 -10.98 -3.32 -9.75
N ALA A 85 -10.28 -4.27 -9.14
CA ALA A 85 -10.24 -4.40 -7.69
C ALA A 85 -9.52 -3.22 -7.02
N ALA A 86 -8.41 -2.76 -7.59
CA ALA A 86 -7.67 -1.61 -7.09
C ALA A 86 -8.51 -0.32 -7.12
N ARG A 87 -9.23 -0.06 -8.22
CA ARG A 87 -10.12 1.12 -8.34
C ARG A 87 -11.21 1.11 -7.27
N ARG A 88 -11.91 -0.01 -7.10
CA ARG A 88 -12.92 -0.15 -6.04
C ARG A 88 -12.33 0.12 -4.65
N GLY A 89 -11.14 -0.38 -4.37
CA GLY A 89 -10.45 -0.13 -3.11
C GLY A 89 -10.20 1.35 -2.86
N THR A 90 -9.67 2.06 -3.86
CA THR A 90 -9.44 3.51 -3.78
C THR A 90 -10.73 4.30 -3.60
N GLU A 91 -11.80 3.94 -4.32
CA GLU A 91 -13.09 4.62 -4.20
C GLU A 91 -13.72 4.41 -2.82
N VAL A 92 -13.71 3.19 -2.29
CA VAL A 92 -14.22 2.92 -0.94
C VAL A 92 -13.38 3.62 0.13
N HIS A 93 -12.05 3.67 -0.01
CA HIS A 93 -11.19 4.44 0.90
C HIS A 93 -11.55 5.93 0.93
N GLY A 94 -11.70 6.56 -0.23
CA GLY A 94 -12.07 7.99 -0.29
C GLY A 94 -13.47 8.27 0.27
N LEU A 95 -14.42 7.35 0.10
CA LEU A 95 -15.74 7.47 0.74
C LEU A 95 -15.66 7.26 2.25
N ALA A 96 -14.89 6.26 2.70
CA ALA A 96 -14.68 5.95 4.10
C ALA A 96 -14.02 7.11 4.85
N GLU A 97 -13.01 7.76 4.26
CA GLU A 97 -12.36 8.96 4.78
C GLU A 97 -13.38 10.06 5.07
N ARG A 98 -14.20 10.40 4.07
CA ARG A 98 -15.22 11.45 4.17
C ARG A 98 -16.30 11.13 5.20
N LEU A 99 -16.74 9.87 5.26
CA LEU A 99 -17.72 9.41 6.24
C LEU A 99 -17.18 9.50 7.67
N VAL A 100 -15.94 9.08 7.89
CA VAL A 100 -15.26 9.18 9.19
C VAL A 100 -15.06 10.65 9.57
N ALA A 101 -14.83 11.54 8.60
CA ALA A 101 -14.80 12.99 8.83
C ALA A 101 -16.19 13.62 9.10
N GLY A 102 -17.27 12.83 9.07
CA GLY A 102 -18.63 13.29 9.32
C GLY A 102 -19.31 13.95 8.11
N GLU A 103 -18.79 13.77 6.90
CA GLU A 103 -19.39 14.31 5.68
C GLU A 103 -20.53 13.43 5.15
N GLU A 104 -21.56 14.06 4.59
CA GLU A 104 -22.53 13.37 3.76
C GLU A 104 -21.94 13.09 2.37
N VAL A 105 -22.00 11.83 1.94
CA VAL A 105 -21.41 11.36 0.68
C VAL A 105 -22.48 10.78 -0.24
N GLU A 106 -22.43 11.13 -1.52
CA GLU A 106 -23.20 10.43 -2.55
C GLU A 106 -22.46 9.15 -2.92
N VAL A 107 -23.13 8.00 -2.73
CA VAL A 107 -22.53 6.68 -2.91
C VAL A 107 -23.00 6.08 -4.23
N PRO A 108 -22.10 5.69 -5.14
CA PRO A 108 -22.48 4.93 -6.33
C PRO A 108 -23.13 3.60 -5.93
N ASP A 109 -24.19 3.19 -6.63
CA ASP A 109 -24.94 1.95 -6.35
C ASP A 109 -24.03 0.71 -6.19
N ALA A 110 -22.97 0.62 -6.99
CA ALA A 110 -22.01 -0.48 -6.95
C ALA A 110 -21.20 -0.57 -5.64
N LEU A 111 -21.14 0.52 -4.86
CA LEU A 111 -20.40 0.62 -3.60
C LEU A 111 -21.32 0.73 -2.38
N ALA A 112 -22.64 0.89 -2.58
CA ALA A 112 -23.63 1.08 -1.51
C ALA A 112 -23.46 0.07 -0.37
N GLY A 113 -23.41 -1.23 -0.68
CA GLY A 113 -23.24 -2.27 0.34
C GLY A 113 -21.93 -2.18 1.13
N HIS A 114 -20.83 -1.71 0.53
CA HIS A 114 -19.56 -1.52 1.26
C HIS A 114 -19.65 -0.32 2.20
N VAL A 115 -20.29 0.77 1.76
CA VAL A 115 -20.47 1.97 2.57
C VAL A 115 -21.43 1.70 3.73
N GLU A 116 -22.57 1.08 3.47
CA GLU A 116 -23.54 0.69 4.51
C GLU A 116 -22.92 -0.22 5.55
N ALA A 117 -22.14 -1.23 5.12
CA ALA A 117 -21.42 -2.11 6.03
C ALA A 117 -20.38 -1.36 6.87
N TYR A 118 -19.71 -0.35 6.30
CA TYR A 118 -18.73 0.44 7.01
C TYR A 118 -19.39 1.41 8.01
N VAL A 119 -20.51 2.04 7.65
CA VAL A 119 -21.28 2.90 8.56
C VAL A 119 -21.83 2.10 9.73
N ASP A 120 -22.47 0.95 9.48
CA ASP A 120 -22.94 0.04 10.54
C ASP A 120 -21.79 -0.42 11.45
N PHE A 121 -20.59 -0.61 10.90
CA PHE A 121 -19.39 -0.90 11.70
C PHE A 121 -18.99 0.27 12.60
N LEU A 122 -18.92 1.50 12.05
CA LEU A 122 -18.57 2.69 12.82
C LEU A 122 -19.56 2.89 13.98
N ASP A 123 -20.87 2.76 13.70
CA ASP A 123 -21.93 2.91 14.69
C ASP A 123 -21.87 1.84 15.79
N ARG A 124 -21.65 0.56 15.42
CA ARG A 124 -21.60 -0.54 16.39
C ARG A 124 -20.40 -0.48 17.33
N PHE A 125 -19.27 0.01 16.84
CA PHE A 125 -18.05 0.17 17.64
C PHE A 125 -17.95 1.54 18.31
N ASP A 126 -18.87 2.46 18.01
CA ASP A 126 -18.86 3.85 18.47
C ASP A 126 -17.53 4.54 18.13
N VAL A 127 -17.07 4.37 16.88
CA VAL A 127 -15.72 4.78 16.47
C VAL A 127 -15.59 6.31 16.53
N GLU A 128 -14.64 6.80 17.33
CA GLU A 128 -14.32 8.22 17.49
C GLU A 128 -12.99 8.54 16.79
N PRO A 129 -13.01 9.21 15.62
CA PRO A 129 -11.80 9.42 14.82
C PRO A 129 -10.83 10.42 15.46
N VAL A 130 -9.54 10.08 15.45
CA VAL A 130 -8.44 10.93 15.96
C VAL A 130 -7.60 11.47 14.82
N LEU A 131 -7.19 10.61 13.88
CA LEU A 131 -6.52 10.98 12.64
C LEU A 131 -7.12 10.20 11.47
N VAL A 132 -7.33 10.87 10.34
CA VAL A 132 -7.84 10.28 9.10
C VAL A 132 -6.90 10.68 7.95
N GLU A 133 -6.56 9.74 7.07
CA GLU A 133 -5.66 9.92 5.91
C GLU A 133 -4.34 10.66 6.23
N PHE A 134 -3.73 10.38 7.38
CA PHE A 134 -2.59 11.13 7.90
C PHE A 134 -1.24 10.65 7.35
N VAL A 135 -0.27 11.55 7.23
CA VAL A 135 1.10 11.18 6.81
C VAL A 135 1.94 10.85 8.03
N ALA A 136 2.46 9.62 8.11
CA ALA A 136 3.45 9.18 9.08
C ALA A 136 4.86 9.27 8.49
N VAL A 137 5.82 9.80 9.26
CA VAL A 137 7.22 9.98 8.82
C VAL A 137 8.19 9.36 9.82
N SER A 138 9.19 8.62 9.32
CA SER A 138 10.35 8.24 10.09
C SER A 138 11.62 8.85 9.53
N HIS A 139 12.16 9.85 10.23
CA HIS A 139 13.48 10.43 9.99
C HIS A 139 14.59 9.53 10.50
N SER A 140 14.34 8.80 11.59
CA SER A 140 15.30 7.88 12.21
C SER A 140 15.78 6.81 11.23
N PHE A 141 14.84 6.31 10.42
CA PHE A 141 15.08 5.19 9.54
C PHE A 141 14.77 5.47 8.06
N GLY A 142 14.17 6.60 7.71
CA GLY A 142 14.05 7.05 6.34
C GLY A 142 12.97 6.32 5.56
N TRP A 143 11.73 6.50 5.98
CA TRP A 143 10.52 6.17 5.24
C TRP A 143 9.41 7.16 5.58
N ALA A 144 8.37 7.18 4.75
CA ALA A 144 7.12 7.85 5.07
C ALA A 144 5.94 7.02 4.55
N GLY A 145 4.73 7.35 4.93
CA GLY A 145 3.54 6.70 4.38
C GLY A 145 2.27 7.40 4.80
N THR A 146 1.16 7.02 4.17
CA THR A 146 -0.17 7.54 4.50
C THR A 146 -0.93 6.43 5.19
N GLY A 147 -1.34 6.67 6.44
CA GLY A 147 -2.18 5.78 7.22
C GLY A 147 -3.65 6.12 7.06
N ASP A 148 -4.52 5.13 7.20
CA ASP A 148 -5.96 5.30 6.96
C ASP A 148 -6.65 5.96 8.16
N LEU A 149 -6.51 5.36 9.35
CA LEU A 149 -7.25 5.78 10.54
C LEU A 149 -6.49 5.54 11.85
N ILE A 150 -6.45 6.54 12.73
CA ILE A 150 -6.32 6.32 14.19
C ILE A 150 -7.64 6.75 14.80
N ALA A 151 -8.23 5.88 15.62
CA ALA A 151 -9.50 6.17 16.29
C ALA A 151 -9.55 5.57 17.68
N ASP A 152 -10.34 6.20 18.54
CA ASP A 152 -10.79 5.62 19.80
C ASP A 152 -11.97 4.68 19.53
N PHE A 153 -11.96 3.54 20.21
CA PHE A 153 -13.03 2.54 20.19
C PHE A 153 -13.56 2.43 21.63
N PRO A 154 -14.52 3.28 22.05
CA PRO A 154 -15.07 3.30 23.41
C PRO A 154 -15.64 1.95 23.83
N THR A 155 -16.29 1.24 22.90
CA THR A 155 -16.82 -0.12 23.09
C THR A 155 -15.75 -1.15 23.44
N LEU A 156 -14.48 -0.89 23.10
CA LEU A 156 -13.32 -1.71 23.43
C LEU A 156 -12.43 -1.11 24.52
N GLY A 157 -12.61 0.17 24.84
CA GLY A 157 -11.72 0.93 25.71
C GLY A 157 -10.29 1.04 25.17
N LYS A 158 -10.12 1.20 23.85
CA LYS A 158 -8.80 1.21 23.19
C LYS A 158 -8.70 2.26 22.09
N ARG A 159 -7.52 2.85 21.94
CA ARG A 159 -7.10 3.59 20.74
C ARG A 159 -6.37 2.66 19.77
N LEU A 160 -6.86 2.56 18.54
CA LEU A 160 -6.29 1.68 17.52
C LEU A 160 -5.80 2.45 16.30
N LEU A 161 -4.66 2.02 15.76
CA LEU A 161 -4.25 2.32 14.40
C LEU A 161 -4.86 1.28 13.45
N CYS A 162 -5.69 1.73 12.53
CA CYS A 162 -6.45 0.89 11.61
C CYS A 162 -6.02 1.10 10.16
N ASP A 163 -5.93 0.01 9.42
CA ASP A 163 -5.81 -0.01 7.95
C ASP A 163 -7.11 -0.62 7.39
N ILE A 164 -7.75 0.09 6.47
CA ILE A 164 -9.04 -0.31 5.90
C ILE A 164 -8.73 -1.18 4.68
N LYS A 165 -9.38 -2.33 4.52
CA LYS A 165 -9.19 -3.20 3.36
C LYS A 165 -10.53 -3.64 2.79
N THR A 166 -10.62 -3.65 1.46
CA THR A 166 -11.77 -4.16 0.69
C THR A 166 -11.40 -5.37 -0.18
N THR A 167 -10.29 -6.02 0.15
CA THR A 167 -9.75 -7.14 -0.61
C THR A 167 -10.68 -8.35 -0.57
N ARG A 168 -10.97 -8.93 -1.74
CA ARG A 168 -11.80 -10.15 -1.86
C ARG A 168 -11.20 -11.35 -1.14
N SER A 169 -9.88 -11.45 -1.11
CA SER A 169 -9.14 -12.59 -0.56
C SER A 169 -8.98 -12.55 0.97
N GLY A 170 -9.60 -11.58 1.65
CA GLY A 170 -9.45 -11.38 3.09
C GLY A 170 -8.24 -10.53 3.48
N VAL A 171 -7.90 -10.58 4.76
CA VAL A 171 -6.79 -9.84 5.38
C VAL A 171 -5.48 -10.60 5.25
N PHE A 172 -4.42 -9.90 4.84
CA PHE A 172 -3.08 -10.48 4.70
C PHE A 172 -2.21 -10.13 5.91
N GLY A 173 -1.43 -11.10 6.39
CA GLY A 173 -0.50 -10.90 7.51
C GLY A 173 0.56 -9.81 7.25
N GLU A 174 0.94 -9.57 5.99
CA GLU A 174 1.89 -8.53 5.60
C GLU A 174 1.46 -7.12 6.02
N THR A 175 0.14 -6.90 6.22
CA THR A 175 -0.39 -5.63 6.73
C THR A 175 0.14 -5.30 8.12
N ALA A 176 0.58 -6.30 8.90
CA ALA A 176 1.26 -6.07 10.17
C ALA A 176 2.56 -5.25 10.02
N TRP A 177 3.32 -5.47 8.94
CA TRP A 177 4.53 -4.68 8.67
C TRP A 177 4.21 -3.24 8.26
N GLN A 178 3.12 -3.05 7.50
CA GLN A 178 2.64 -1.72 7.14
C GLN A 178 2.24 -0.94 8.40
N LEU A 179 1.39 -1.54 9.24
CA LEU A 179 0.94 -0.96 10.50
C LEU A 179 2.10 -0.69 11.46
N ALA A 180 3.09 -1.59 11.55
CA ALA A 180 4.29 -1.36 12.35
C ALA A 180 5.12 -0.17 11.84
N GLY A 181 5.22 0.01 10.52
CA GLY A 181 5.91 1.16 9.91
C GLY A 181 5.26 2.50 10.24
N TYR A 182 3.93 2.52 10.44
CA TYR A 182 3.18 3.71 10.87
C TYR A 182 3.21 3.90 12.39
N ARG A 183 2.90 2.84 13.15
CA ARG A 183 2.87 2.86 14.63
C ARG A 183 4.16 3.38 15.25
N TYR A 184 5.30 3.01 14.67
CA TYR A 184 6.64 3.39 15.14
C TYR A 184 7.30 4.43 14.24
N ALA A 185 6.52 5.20 13.49
CA ALA A 185 7.01 6.43 12.88
C ALA A 185 7.43 7.44 13.97
N ASP A 186 8.33 8.35 13.63
CA ASP A 186 8.80 9.37 14.58
C ASP A 186 7.71 10.45 14.79
N ALA A 187 6.99 10.79 13.72
CA ALA A 187 5.97 11.83 13.72
C ALA A 187 4.83 11.52 12.73
N TYR A 188 3.69 12.19 12.92
CA TYR A 188 2.69 12.39 11.88
C TYR A 188 2.67 13.86 11.44
N VAL A 189 2.12 14.15 10.25
CA VAL A 189 1.91 15.52 9.77
C VAL A 189 0.46 15.92 10.01
N ASP A 190 0.25 17.02 10.74
CA ASP A 190 -1.09 17.57 11.03
C ASP A 190 -1.68 18.34 9.84
N SER A 191 -2.92 18.82 9.99
CA SER A 191 -3.65 19.56 8.95
C SER A 191 -2.98 20.87 8.54
N ASP A 192 -2.18 21.46 9.42
CA ASP A 192 -1.41 22.68 9.14
C ASP A 192 -0.06 22.37 8.46
N GLY A 193 0.26 21.10 8.28
CA GLY A 193 1.51 20.64 7.66
C GLY A 193 2.70 20.59 8.61
N HIS A 194 2.47 20.65 9.93
CA HIS A 194 3.50 20.54 10.95
C HIS A 194 3.66 19.09 11.41
N GLU A 195 4.89 18.73 11.77
CA GLU A 195 5.17 17.40 12.31
C GLU A 195 4.89 17.37 13.81
N GLN A 196 4.04 16.44 14.22
CA GLN A 196 3.67 16.17 15.61
C GLN A 196 4.18 14.78 16.00
N PRO A 197 4.57 14.54 17.27
CA PRO A 197 4.95 13.21 17.73
C PRO A 197 3.89 12.17 17.37
N MET A 198 4.32 10.99 16.89
CA MET A 198 3.39 9.92 16.53
C MET A 198 2.52 9.54 17.74
N ILE A 199 1.20 9.45 17.53
CA ILE A 199 0.24 9.16 18.60
C ILE A 199 0.44 7.73 19.09
N GLU A 200 0.55 7.56 20.41
CA GLU A 200 0.58 6.24 21.02
C GLU A 200 -0.77 5.55 20.87
N VAL A 201 -0.74 4.26 20.48
CA VAL A 201 -1.93 3.42 20.28
C VAL A 201 -1.79 2.12 21.05
N ASP A 202 -2.91 1.63 21.59
CA ASP A 202 -2.98 0.38 22.36
C ASP A 202 -2.73 -0.84 21.46
N GLY A 203 -3.12 -0.74 20.19
CA GLY A 203 -2.96 -1.81 19.21
C GLY A 203 -3.15 -1.36 17.79
N CYS A 204 -3.05 -2.32 16.87
CA CYS A 204 -3.35 -2.10 15.47
C CYS A 204 -4.37 -3.13 14.99
N ALA A 205 -5.16 -2.75 13.98
CA ALA A 205 -6.17 -3.63 13.41
C ALA A 205 -6.34 -3.38 11.91
N VAL A 206 -7.00 -4.32 11.24
CA VAL A 206 -7.54 -4.14 9.90
C VAL A 206 -9.05 -4.10 9.99
N ILE A 207 -9.66 -3.08 9.38
CA ILE A 207 -11.11 -3.05 9.16
C ILE A 207 -11.35 -3.64 7.77
N HIS A 208 -11.83 -4.88 7.72
CA HIS A 208 -12.11 -5.56 6.45
C HIS A 208 -13.55 -5.31 6.04
N VAL A 209 -13.74 -4.43 5.07
CA VAL A 209 -15.04 -4.03 4.56
C VAL A 209 -15.41 -4.85 3.33
N ARG A 210 -16.58 -5.46 3.36
CA ARG A 210 -17.20 -6.18 2.25
C ARG A 210 -18.59 -5.62 1.99
N ALA A 211 -19.18 -5.98 0.85
CA ALA A 211 -20.54 -5.54 0.51
C ALA A 211 -21.62 -6.04 1.48
N ASP A 212 -21.33 -7.07 2.27
CA ASP A 212 -22.28 -7.74 3.17
C ASP A 212 -21.95 -7.56 4.66
N GLY A 213 -20.90 -6.80 4.98
CA GLY A 213 -20.48 -6.55 6.36
C GLY A 213 -19.03 -6.13 6.49
N ALA A 214 -18.65 -5.70 7.69
CA ALA A 214 -17.28 -5.35 8.03
C ALA A 214 -16.84 -5.98 9.35
N ASP A 215 -15.59 -6.44 9.39
CA ASP A 215 -14.99 -7.09 10.57
C ASP A 215 -13.72 -6.36 11.01
N LEU A 216 -13.47 -6.34 12.32
CA LEU A 216 -12.24 -5.83 12.92
C LEU A 216 -11.26 -6.97 13.22
N TYR A 217 -10.15 -7.03 12.49
CA TYR A 217 -9.09 -8.02 12.69
C TYR A 217 -7.93 -7.41 13.48
N PRO A 218 -7.66 -7.84 14.72
CA PRO A 218 -6.49 -7.38 15.45
C PRO A 218 -5.21 -7.86 14.79
N MET A 219 -4.21 -6.98 14.72
CA MET A 219 -2.93 -7.24 14.06
C MET A 219 -1.77 -7.16 15.05
N THR A 220 -0.87 -8.13 14.99
CA THR A 220 0.39 -8.10 15.73
C THR A 220 1.38 -7.16 15.03
N ALA A 221 1.34 -5.87 15.34
CA ALA A 221 2.24 -4.84 14.81
C ALA A 221 3.12 -4.27 15.94
N GLY A 222 3.98 -5.12 16.50
CA GLY A 222 4.86 -4.79 17.63
C GLY A 222 6.31 -4.52 17.20
N PRO A 223 7.24 -4.46 18.17
CA PRO A 223 8.66 -4.21 17.90
C PRO A 223 9.31 -5.26 17.00
N ASP A 224 8.84 -6.50 17.04
CA ASP A 224 9.35 -7.56 16.16
C ASP A 224 8.91 -7.35 14.71
N GLN A 225 7.65 -6.98 14.45
CA GLN A 225 7.20 -6.64 13.08
C GLN A 225 7.86 -5.37 12.57
N LEU A 226 8.17 -4.41 13.43
CA LEU A 226 9.00 -3.26 13.06
C LEU A 226 10.41 -3.69 12.66
N ARG A 227 11.02 -4.63 13.38
CA ARG A 227 12.34 -5.18 13.03
C ARG A 227 12.29 -5.88 11.67
N GLU A 228 11.28 -6.70 11.43
CA GLU A 228 11.06 -7.36 10.13
C GLU A 228 10.86 -6.35 9.00
N PHE A 229 10.02 -5.32 9.21
CA PHE A 229 9.83 -4.22 8.26
C PHE A 229 11.16 -3.53 7.90
N ARG A 230 12.05 -3.31 8.89
CA ARG A 230 13.38 -2.75 8.63
C ARG A 230 14.26 -3.67 7.81
N TYR A 231 14.19 -4.99 7.99
CA TYR A 231 14.91 -5.93 7.13
C TYR A 231 14.38 -5.89 5.69
N ILE A 232 13.06 -5.84 5.52
CA ILE A 232 12.42 -5.70 4.21
C ILE A 232 12.87 -4.40 3.52
N ARG A 233 12.98 -3.30 4.27
CA ARG A 233 13.54 -2.04 3.77
C ARG A 233 14.97 -2.20 3.28
N GLU A 234 15.85 -2.87 4.02
CA GLU A 234 17.23 -3.07 3.58
C GLU A 234 17.31 -3.96 2.32
N VAL A 235 16.44 -4.97 2.20
CA VAL A 235 16.31 -5.77 0.97
C VAL A 235 15.87 -4.89 -0.21
N SER A 236 14.80 -4.10 -0.04
CA SER A 236 14.31 -3.15 -1.05
C SER A 236 15.43 -2.18 -1.51
N ARG A 237 16.19 -1.62 -0.57
CA ARG A 237 17.34 -0.74 -0.87
C ARG A 237 18.50 -1.46 -1.56
N ALA A 238 18.79 -2.70 -1.19
CA ALA A 238 19.83 -3.50 -1.84
C ALA A 238 19.44 -3.81 -3.30
N CYS A 239 18.18 -4.21 -3.53
CA CYS A 239 17.64 -4.45 -4.87
C CYS A 239 17.72 -3.19 -5.74
N ALA A 240 17.36 -2.02 -5.20
CA ALA A 240 17.44 -0.75 -5.94
C ALA A 240 18.88 -0.39 -6.35
N ARG A 241 19.86 -0.56 -5.45
CA ARG A 241 21.29 -0.25 -5.68
C ARG A 241 22.03 -1.30 -6.50
N SER A 242 21.45 -2.49 -6.71
CA SER A 242 22.13 -3.60 -7.39
C SER A 242 22.65 -3.26 -8.79
N ARG A 243 22.02 -2.28 -9.46
CA ARG A 243 22.45 -1.78 -10.77
C ARG A 243 23.79 -1.06 -10.72
N ASP A 244 24.09 -0.41 -9.60
CA ASP A 244 25.32 0.36 -9.40
C ASP A 244 26.53 -0.53 -9.08
N TYR A 245 26.31 -1.84 -8.91
CA TYR A 245 27.39 -2.81 -8.63
C TYR A 245 28.07 -3.31 -9.91
N VAL A 246 27.54 -2.97 -11.09
CA VAL A 246 28.16 -3.30 -12.37
C VAL A 246 29.28 -2.29 -12.64
N GLY A 247 30.52 -2.77 -12.58
CA GLY A 247 31.70 -1.98 -12.93
C GLY A 247 31.82 -1.72 -14.44
N GLU A 248 32.82 -0.92 -14.81
CA GLU A 248 33.12 -0.66 -16.22
C GLU A 248 33.50 -1.94 -16.97
N VAL A 249 33.16 -1.99 -18.27
CA VAL A 249 33.53 -3.11 -19.14
C VAL A 249 35.05 -3.17 -19.26
N ILE A 250 35.62 -4.30 -18.86
CA ILE A 250 37.04 -4.59 -19.09
C ILE A 250 37.18 -5.12 -20.53
N LEU A 251 37.80 -4.32 -21.41
CA LEU A 251 38.08 -4.72 -22.78
C LEU A 251 39.27 -5.70 -22.83
N PRO A 252 39.23 -6.73 -23.70
CA PRO A 252 40.38 -7.59 -23.90
C PRO A 252 41.57 -6.79 -24.48
N PRO A 253 42.82 -7.17 -24.17
CA PRO A 253 43.98 -6.55 -24.79
C PRO A 253 43.96 -6.73 -26.31
N ALA A 254 44.51 -5.77 -27.04
CA ALA A 254 44.66 -5.88 -28.49
C ALA A 254 45.50 -7.11 -28.85
N LEU A 255 45.11 -7.83 -29.90
CA LEU A 255 45.92 -8.93 -30.45
C LEU A 255 47.29 -8.37 -30.85
N GLN A 256 48.36 -8.88 -30.24
CA GLN A 256 49.71 -8.64 -30.73
C GLN A 256 49.80 -9.21 -32.15
N GLN A 257 50.11 -8.37 -33.14
CA GLN A 257 50.44 -8.88 -34.46
C GLN A 257 51.72 -9.71 -34.35
N ALA A 258 51.66 -10.98 -34.75
CA ALA A 258 52.85 -11.80 -34.90
C ALA A 258 53.72 -11.15 -35.99
N GLY A 259 54.93 -10.76 -35.60
CA GLY A 259 55.94 -10.20 -36.50
C GLY A 259 56.51 -11.21 -37.48
#